data_AF-A0A837LKS8-F1
#
_entry.id   AF-A0A837LKS8-F1
#
_cell.length_a   1.000
_cell.length_b   1.000
_cell.length_c   1.000
_cell.angle_alpha   90.00
_cell.angle_beta   90.00
_cell.angle_gamma   90.00
#
_symmetry.space_group_name_H-M   'P 1'
#
loop_
_entity.id
_entity.type
_entity.pdbx_description
1 polymer ?
#
loop_
_entity_poly.entity_id
_entity_poly.type
_entity_poly.pdbx_seq_one_letter_code
_entity_poly.pdbx_strand_id
1 'polypeptide(L)'
;MLYNTGTIAINGNTATGTGTNWTASANQIRAGQTILVLSSPVQVFQISSVDSATSLTVTPAASPALSGQKYAIMVSDIISVDGLAQAMSQLIKEYDENIGAWETFATTNSNQNITVTINGTSLSIPAIGKLLQKGSNGALPVNQGGTGATKVEDVRTNLGLGDSATRNVGMAAGTVAAGNDSRFDKIASLGSSATKDVGTAAGNVMQVGAFGLGSSSAQVISDVWDKSLGSRFIMMSPSTSGGPKFYSMGIRISERNYGNGPNDVSQQSFSAFSMGGKRFAWMTMADGIDSGWLEVYHNGNTTKSSDGTLKAASPVIKLFSDGRYLTNDESEGCTVTRLATGEYLVEGCEGLNSDAAWGGIDGGFDIPTDRNKQPLIWLDYEVYADGSLLVKTFHRTHPAAPEFARNELLGVNDGDPVDIPRDQFVSIRVEMPADSIWNQRQKDTTRVPVKE
;
A
#
# COMPACT_ATOMS: atom_id res chain seq x y z
N MET A 1 -36.58 -51.58 70.70
CA MET A 1 -36.93 -50.77 69.51
C MET A 1 -37.70 -51.67 68.54
N LEU A 2 -38.74 -51.16 67.89
CA LEU A 2 -39.60 -51.90 66.96
C LEU A 2 -39.58 -51.25 65.58
N TYR A 3 -39.51 -52.05 64.52
CA TYR A 3 -39.77 -51.60 63.15
C TYR A 3 -41.16 -52.06 62.72
N ASN A 4 -42.04 -51.12 62.36
CA ASN A 4 -43.46 -51.36 62.07
C ASN A 4 -43.97 -50.57 60.86
N THR A 5 -43.06 -50.13 59.99
CA THR A 5 -43.39 -49.38 58.78
C THR A 5 -43.97 -50.30 57.71
N GLY A 6 -45.09 -49.90 57.10
CA GLY A 6 -45.76 -50.64 56.03
C GLY A 6 -46.65 -51.79 56.50
N THR A 7 -47.04 -52.66 55.56
CA THR A 7 -47.82 -53.88 55.81
C THR A 7 -47.09 -55.12 55.29
N ILE A 8 -47.43 -56.29 55.83
CA ILE A 8 -46.81 -57.57 55.46
C ILE A 8 -47.87 -58.57 54.98
N ALA A 9 -47.56 -59.30 53.92
CA ALA A 9 -48.27 -60.49 53.48
C ALA A 9 -47.31 -61.67 53.59
N ILE A 10 -47.76 -62.84 54.05
CA ILE A 10 -46.91 -64.03 54.20
C ILE A 10 -47.62 -65.24 53.61
N ASN A 11 -47.02 -65.87 52.60
CA ASN A 11 -47.50 -67.08 51.97
C ASN A 11 -46.37 -68.12 51.97
N GLY A 12 -46.60 -69.25 52.64
CA GLY A 12 -45.54 -70.21 52.93
C GLY A 12 -44.45 -69.56 53.78
N ASN A 13 -43.19 -69.67 53.34
CA ASN A 13 -42.02 -69.06 53.99
C ASN A 13 -41.67 -67.67 53.43
N THR A 14 -42.42 -67.13 52.47
CA THR A 14 -42.11 -65.83 51.85
C THR A 14 -42.96 -64.73 52.47
N ALA A 15 -42.30 -63.74 53.05
CA ALA A 15 -42.92 -62.52 53.55
C ALA A 15 -42.67 -61.35 52.60
N THR A 16 -43.75 -60.75 52.11
CA THR A 16 -43.74 -59.62 51.18
C THR A 16 -44.22 -58.35 51.89
N GLY A 17 -43.39 -57.33 51.90
CA GLY A 17 -43.67 -56.02 52.47
C GLY A 17 -44.24 -55.05 51.44
N THR A 18 -45.22 -54.24 51.84
CA THR A 18 -45.69 -53.07 51.08
C THR A 18 -45.41 -51.81 51.88
N GLY A 19 -44.70 -50.85 51.27
CA GLY A 19 -44.23 -49.64 51.96
C GLY A 19 -43.11 -49.90 52.98
N THR A 20 -42.35 -50.97 52.81
CA THR A 20 -41.23 -51.36 53.68
C THR A 20 -39.89 -51.04 53.02
N ASN A 21 -38.84 -50.88 53.82
CA ASN A 21 -37.46 -50.87 53.33
C ASN A 21 -36.56 -51.66 54.28
N TRP A 22 -36.62 -52.99 54.19
CA TRP A 22 -35.93 -53.92 55.09
C TRP A 22 -34.41 -53.98 54.86
N THR A 23 -33.90 -53.47 53.73
CA THR A 23 -32.45 -53.42 53.44
C THR A 23 -31.79 -52.13 53.88
N ALA A 24 -32.56 -51.10 54.27
CA ALA A 24 -31.97 -49.85 54.76
C ALA A 24 -31.28 -50.06 56.11
N SER A 25 -29.98 -49.79 56.17
CA SER A 25 -29.12 -50.03 57.34
C SER A 25 -29.64 -49.37 58.63
N ALA A 26 -30.26 -48.19 58.50
CA ALA A 26 -30.87 -47.46 59.63
C ALA A 26 -32.02 -48.24 60.32
N ASN A 27 -32.69 -49.13 59.59
CA ASN A 27 -33.81 -49.92 60.12
C ASN A 27 -33.34 -51.18 60.87
N GLN A 28 -32.06 -51.56 60.74
CA GLN A 28 -31.42 -52.65 61.48
C GLN A 28 -32.13 -54.02 61.36
N ILE A 29 -32.81 -54.28 60.25
CA ILE A 29 -33.48 -55.55 59.98
C ILE A 29 -32.46 -56.60 59.52
N ARG A 30 -32.48 -57.78 60.13
CA ARG A 30 -31.53 -58.87 59.82
C ARG A 30 -32.12 -60.24 60.08
N ALA A 31 -31.52 -61.27 59.50
CA ALA A 31 -31.81 -62.66 59.83
C ALA A 31 -31.66 -62.91 61.33
N GLY A 32 -32.50 -63.78 61.88
CA GLY A 32 -32.58 -64.13 63.29
C GLY A 32 -33.61 -63.34 64.09
N GLN A 33 -34.06 -62.17 63.62
CA GLN A 33 -35.03 -61.34 64.33
C GLN A 33 -36.45 -61.91 64.31
N THR A 34 -37.22 -61.58 65.34
CA THR A 34 -38.62 -61.99 65.46
C THR A 34 -39.56 -60.96 64.84
N ILE A 35 -40.50 -61.44 64.02
CA ILE A 35 -41.63 -60.71 63.48
C ILE A 35 -42.90 -61.13 64.23
N LEU A 36 -43.65 -60.14 64.72
CA LEU A 36 -44.99 -60.28 65.27
C LEU A 36 -45.98 -59.74 64.23
N VAL A 37 -46.82 -60.60 63.66
CA VAL A 37 -47.84 -60.17 62.69
C VAL A 37 -49.19 -60.12 63.40
N LEU A 38 -49.82 -58.93 63.37
CA LEU A 38 -51.08 -58.63 64.04
C LEU A 38 -52.27 -59.19 63.26
N SER A 39 -52.24 -60.49 62.98
CA SER A 39 -53.37 -61.29 62.51
C SER A 39 -54.25 -61.76 63.67
N SER A 40 -55.41 -62.35 63.37
CA SER A 40 -56.28 -62.98 64.36
C SER A 40 -56.45 -64.47 64.00
N PRO A 41 -55.78 -65.41 64.70
CA PRO A 41 -54.84 -65.21 65.81
C PRO A 41 -53.50 -64.58 65.37
N VAL A 42 -52.77 -63.98 66.30
CA VAL A 42 -51.43 -63.39 66.07
C VAL A 42 -50.46 -64.51 65.67
N GLN A 43 -49.74 -64.32 64.57
CA GLN A 43 -48.71 -65.25 64.11
C GLN A 43 -47.31 -64.66 64.36
N VAL A 44 -46.38 -65.51 64.79
CA VAL A 44 -45.00 -65.13 65.12
C VAL A 44 -44.05 -65.86 64.19
N PHE A 45 -43.10 -65.12 63.63
CA PHE A 45 -42.11 -65.64 62.68
C PHE A 45 -40.71 -65.21 63.07
N GLN A 46 -39.71 -65.96 62.64
CA GLN A 46 -38.31 -65.56 62.64
C GLN A 46 -37.87 -65.27 61.21
N ILE A 47 -37.06 -64.22 61.02
CA ILE A 47 -36.45 -63.90 59.73
C ILE A 47 -35.33 -64.90 59.45
N SER A 48 -35.46 -65.72 58.42
CA SER A 48 -34.41 -66.62 57.95
C SER A 48 -33.40 -65.90 57.04
N SER A 49 -33.87 -65.00 56.17
CA SER A 49 -33.03 -64.14 55.33
C SER A 49 -33.73 -62.84 54.97
N VAL A 50 -32.94 -61.80 54.71
CA VAL A 50 -33.40 -60.52 54.14
C VAL A 50 -33.06 -60.55 52.66
N ASP A 51 -34.07 -60.72 51.81
CA ASP A 51 -33.86 -60.98 50.37
C ASP A 51 -33.90 -59.68 49.55
N SER A 52 -34.69 -58.69 49.99
CA SER A 52 -34.73 -57.34 49.39
C SER A 52 -35.39 -56.32 50.34
N ALA A 53 -35.50 -55.06 49.91
CA ALA A 53 -36.19 -54.00 50.66
C ALA A 53 -37.65 -54.36 51.03
N THR A 54 -38.26 -55.29 50.30
CA THR A 54 -39.67 -55.68 50.45
C THR A 54 -39.87 -57.19 50.48
N SER A 55 -38.81 -58.00 50.60
CA SER A 55 -38.91 -59.47 50.68
C SER A 55 -38.05 -60.04 51.80
N LEU A 56 -38.63 -60.91 52.62
CA LEU A 56 -37.93 -61.74 53.61
C LEU A 56 -38.33 -63.20 53.41
N THR A 57 -37.41 -64.09 53.74
CA THR A 57 -37.75 -65.49 54.00
C THR A 57 -37.94 -65.66 55.51
N VAL A 58 -39.02 -66.30 55.94
CA VAL A 58 -39.41 -66.46 57.34
C VAL A 58 -39.63 -67.93 57.74
N THR A 59 -39.58 -68.22 59.03
CA THR A 59 -39.88 -69.55 59.60
C THR A 59 -40.66 -69.42 60.92
N PRO A 60 -41.68 -70.27 61.18
CA PRO A 60 -42.23 -71.32 60.31
C PRO A 60 -43.03 -70.76 59.12
N ALA A 61 -43.53 -71.63 58.24
CA ALA A 61 -44.42 -71.22 57.16
C ALA A 61 -45.76 -70.70 57.70
N ALA A 62 -46.33 -69.65 57.10
CA ALA A 62 -47.59 -69.07 57.53
C ALA A 62 -48.78 -70.04 57.33
N SER A 63 -49.61 -70.20 58.37
CA SER A 63 -50.82 -71.03 58.32
C SER A 63 -51.91 -70.47 59.26
N PRO A 64 -53.04 -69.94 58.74
CA PRO A 64 -53.29 -69.67 57.32
C PRO A 64 -52.39 -68.53 56.78
N ALA A 65 -52.31 -68.42 55.45
CA ALA A 65 -51.58 -67.34 54.79
C ALA A 65 -52.12 -65.95 55.20
N LEU A 66 -51.22 -64.97 55.30
CA LEU A 66 -51.52 -63.61 55.75
C LEU A 66 -51.47 -62.64 54.57
N SER A 67 -52.39 -61.67 54.54
CA SER A 67 -52.44 -60.65 53.48
C SER A 67 -52.60 -59.26 54.07
N GLY A 68 -51.67 -58.36 53.80
CA GLY A 68 -51.78 -56.94 54.14
C GLY A 68 -51.85 -56.61 55.63
N GLN A 69 -51.34 -57.49 56.51
CA GLN A 69 -51.43 -57.31 57.96
C GLN A 69 -50.43 -56.26 58.47
N LYS A 70 -50.76 -55.62 59.60
CA LYS A 70 -49.78 -54.84 60.37
C LYS A 70 -48.84 -55.80 61.10
N TYR A 71 -47.59 -55.38 61.30
CA TYR A 71 -46.56 -56.18 61.95
C TYR A 71 -45.59 -55.31 62.73
N ALA A 72 -44.80 -55.95 63.58
CA ALA A 72 -43.67 -55.34 64.23
C ALA A 72 -42.48 -56.31 64.22
N ILE A 73 -41.31 -55.83 63.82
CA ILE A 73 -40.04 -56.55 63.92
C ILE A 73 -39.33 -56.06 65.17
N MET A 74 -38.95 -56.98 66.04
CA MET A 74 -38.09 -56.66 67.19
C MET A 74 -36.68 -56.40 66.68
N VAL A 75 -36.28 -55.12 66.60
CA VAL A 75 -34.98 -54.73 66.03
C VAL A 75 -33.86 -54.68 67.08
N SER A 76 -34.22 -54.66 68.36
CA SER A 76 -33.26 -54.71 69.47
C SER A 76 -33.49 -55.94 70.35
N ASP A 77 -32.63 -56.95 70.18
CA ASP A 77 -32.27 -57.86 71.26
C ASP A 77 -31.06 -57.19 71.92
N ILE A 78 -31.10 -56.93 73.23
CA ILE A 78 -30.02 -56.22 73.90
C ILE A 78 -28.76 -57.12 73.88
N ILE A 79 -27.77 -56.75 73.05
CA ILE A 79 -26.34 -57.13 73.04
C ILE A 79 -26.02 -58.64 72.90
N SER A 80 -26.11 -59.20 71.69
CA SER A 80 -25.28 -60.38 71.35
C SER A 80 -23.89 -59.90 70.90
N VAL A 81 -22.83 -60.65 71.25
CA VAL A 81 -21.43 -60.37 70.82
C VAL A 81 -21.36 -60.21 69.30
N ASP A 82 -22.16 -60.98 68.56
CA ASP A 82 -22.21 -60.94 67.10
C ASP A 82 -22.80 -59.62 66.56
N GLY A 83 -23.82 -59.06 67.22
CA GLY A 83 -24.41 -57.78 66.84
C GLY A 83 -23.45 -56.61 67.03
N LEU A 84 -22.68 -56.63 68.12
CA LEU A 84 -21.60 -55.66 68.34
C LEU A 84 -20.46 -55.84 67.32
N ALA A 85 -20.05 -57.09 67.07
CA ALA A 85 -18.98 -57.38 66.11
C ALA A 85 -19.34 -56.93 64.68
N GLN A 86 -20.60 -57.08 64.27
CA GLN A 86 -21.07 -56.58 62.97
C GLN A 86 -21.09 -55.06 62.91
N ALA A 87 -21.62 -54.39 63.94
CA ALA A 87 -21.64 -52.92 63.99
C ALA A 87 -20.22 -52.33 63.98
N MET A 88 -19.29 -52.94 64.72
CA MET A 88 -17.88 -52.54 64.71
C MET A 88 -17.20 -52.85 63.37
N SER A 89 -17.50 -54.00 62.75
CA SER A 89 -16.97 -54.31 61.42
C SER A 89 -17.44 -53.32 60.36
N GLN A 90 -18.69 -52.86 60.42
CA GLN A 90 -19.19 -51.82 59.52
C GLN A 90 -18.52 -50.47 59.78
N LEU A 91 -18.41 -50.05 61.04
CA LEU A 91 -17.72 -48.82 61.42
C LEU A 91 -16.25 -48.82 60.95
N ILE A 92 -15.56 -49.95 61.11
CA ILE A 92 -14.16 -50.10 60.66
C ILE A 92 -14.08 -50.03 59.15
N LYS A 93 -15.01 -50.66 58.41
CA LYS A 93 -15.06 -50.56 56.94
C LYS A 93 -15.32 -49.14 56.47
N GLU A 94 -16.28 -48.44 57.05
CA GLU A 94 -16.56 -47.03 56.73
C GLU A 94 -15.37 -46.12 57.04
N TYR A 95 -14.67 -46.38 58.16
CA TYR A 95 -13.46 -45.66 58.50
C TYR A 95 -12.31 -45.95 57.52
N ASP A 96 -12.10 -47.21 57.15
CA ASP A 96 -11.05 -47.63 56.21
C ASP A 96 -11.30 -47.06 54.80
N GLU A 97 -12.55 -47.07 54.32
CA GLU A 97 -12.95 -46.43 53.07
C GLU A 97 -12.69 -44.90 53.10
N ASN A 98 -13.04 -44.22 54.20
CA ASN A 98 -12.81 -42.79 54.34
C ASN A 98 -11.31 -42.44 54.42
N ILE A 99 -10.52 -43.21 55.17
CA ILE A 99 -9.07 -43.01 55.24
C ILE A 99 -8.41 -43.30 53.90
N GLY A 100 -8.80 -44.36 53.21
CA GLY A 100 -8.29 -44.67 51.87
C GLY A 100 -8.61 -43.57 50.84
N ALA A 101 -9.77 -42.93 50.97
CA ALA A 101 -10.13 -41.76 50.18
C ALA A 101 -9.24 -40.55 50.45
N TRP A 102 -8.98 -40.23 51.72
CA TRP A 102 -8.07 -39.15 52.13
C TRP A 102 -6.63 -39.41 51.71
N GLU A 103 -6.17 -40.66 51.81
CA GLU A 103 -4.85 -41.09 51.36
C GLU A 103 -4.74 -40.91 49.84
N THR A 104 -5.72 -41.37 49.07
CA THR A 104 -5.74 -41.22 47.61
C THR A 104 -5.75 -39.74 47.21
N PHE A 105 -6.52 -38.89 47.91
CA PHE A 105 -6.54 -37.45 47.71
C PHE A 105 -5.16 -36.80 47.97
N ALA A 106 -4.54 -37.12 49.10
CA ALA A 106 -3.32 -36.46 49.59
C ALA A 106 -2.03 -36.98 48.93
N THR A 107 -2.02 -38.20 48.39
CA THR A 107 -0.81 -38.81 47.79
C THR A 107 -0.76 -38.72 46.26
N THR A 108 -1.90 -38.46 45.60
CA THR A 108 -1.95 -38.34 44.14
C THR A 108 -1.37 -37.00 43.67
N ASN A 109 -0.11 -37.01 43.26
CA ASN A 109 0.61 -35.83 42.73
C ASN A 109 0.30 -35.51 41.26
N SER A 110 -0.38 -36.40 40.54
CA SER A 110 -0.78 -36.18 39.15
C SER A 110 -1.93 -35.19 39.04
N ASN A 111 -1.94 -34.39 37.97
CA ASN A 111 -3.05 -33.50 37.63
C ASN A 111 -4.25 -34.31 37.08
N GLN A 112 -4.99 -34.96 37.96
CA GLN A 112 -6.16 -35.76 37.62
C GLN A 112 -7.28 -35.64 38.64
N ASN A 113 -8.49 -36.02 38.24
CA ASN A 113 -9.55 -36.31 39.20
C ASN A 113 -9.35 -37.73 39.73
N ILE A 114 -9.75 -37.94 40.98
CA ILE A 114 -9.85 -39.26 41.61
C ILE A 114 -11.31 -39.56 41.92
N THR A 115 -11.64 -40.84 42.00
CA THR A 115 -12.96 -41.31 42.41
C THR A 115 -12.88 -41.72 43.87
N VAL A 116 -13.73 -41.13 44.70
CA VAL A 116 -13.86 -41.43 46.14
C VAL A 116 -15.27 -41.91 46.39
N THR A 117 -15.44 -43.00 47.14
CA THR A 117 -16.76 -43.49 47.56
C THR A 117 -17.02 -43.06 48.99
N ILE A 118 -18.11 -42.32 49.23
CA ILE A 118 -18.54 -41.90 50.57
C ILE A 118 -19.97 -42.39 50.75
N ASN A 119 -20.23 -43.18 51.79
CA ASN A 119 -21.56 -43.74 52.08
C ASN A 119 -22.19 -44.45 50.87
N GLY A 120 -21.39 -45.22 50.12
CA GLY A 120 -21.83 -45.94 48.91
C GLY A 120 -22.07 -45.07 47.66
N THR A 121 -21.81 -43.75 47.72
CA THR A 121 -21.92 -42.84 46.57
C THR A 121 -20.54 -42.52 46.03
N SER A 122 -20.31 -42.79 44.74
CA SER A 122 -19.06 -42.41 44.07
C SER A 122 -19.06 -40.93 43.69
N LEU A 123 -18.04 -40.20 44.15
CA LEU A 123 -17.80 -38.79 43.88
C LEU A 123 -16.48 -38.62 43.13
N SER A 124 -16.48 -37.82 42.06
CA SER A 124 -15.25 -37.42 41.36
C SER A 124 -14.76 -36.09 41.92
N ILE A 125 -13.56 -36.07 42.51
CA ILE A 125 -12.92 -34.88 43.08
C ILE A 125 -11.53 -34.67 42.48
N PRO A 126 -11.01 -33.44 42.40
CA PRO A 126 -9.61 -33.21 42.06
C PRO A 126 -8.69 -33.78 43.14
N ALA A 127 -7.63 -34.48 42.75
CA ALA A 127 -6.55 -34.84 43.66
C ALA A 127 -5.72 -33.61 44.08
N ILE A 128 -4.88 -33.74 45.12
CA ILE A 128 -4.00 -32.65 45.58
C ILE A 128 -3.06 -32.13 44.48
N GLY A 129 -2.62 -32.99 43.56
CA GLY A 129 -1.80 -32.62 42.40
C GLY A 129 -2.52 -31.84 41.30
N LYS A 130 -3.86 -31.85 41.29
CA LYS A 130 -4.70 -31.09 40.36
C LYS A 130 -5.14 -29.74 40.91
N LEU A 131 -5.06 -29.54 42.23
CA LEU A 131 -5.33 -28.24 42.84
C LEU A 131 -4.21 -27.25 42.47
N LEU A 132 -4.58 -26.00 42.22
CA LEU A 132 -3.63 -24.94 41.92
C LEU A 132 -2.69 -24.71 43.10
N GLN A 133 -1.38 -24.94 42.91
CA GLN A 133 -0.41 -24.91 44.01
C GLN A 133 0.31 -23.56 44.05
N LYS A 134 0.39 -23.01 45.26
CA LYS A 134 1.22 -21.83 45.51
C LYS A 134 2.70 -22.21 45.36
N GLY A 135 3.47 -21.34 44.73
CA GLY A 135 4.93 -21.46 44.71
C GLY A 135 5.54 -21.26 46.09
N SER A 136 6.87 -21.37 46.18
CA SER A 136 7.63 -21.20 47.43
C SER A 136 7.41 -19.85 48.13
N ASN A 137 6.99 -18.82 47.37
CA ASN A 137 6.66 -17.49 47.87
C ASN A 137 5.18 -17.31 48.28
N GLY A 138 4.35 -18.36 48.20
CA GLY A 138 2.94 -18.32 48.55
C GLY A 138 2.01 -17.74 47.47
N ALA A 139 2.53 -17.33 46.30
CA ALA A 139 1.73 -16.88 45.17
C ALA A 139 1.48 -18.02 44.17
N LEU A 140 0.34 -17.99 43.47
CA LEU A 140 0.09 -18.92 42.37
C LEU A 140 0.98 -18.53 41.17
N PRO A 141 1.79 -19.44 40.59
CA PRO A 141 2.64 -19.13 39.44
C PRO A 141 1.87 -18.69 38.18
N VAL A 142 2.52 -17.90 37.32
CA VAL A 142 1.90 -17.36 36.09
C VAL A 142 1.47 -18.47 35.12
N ASN A 143 2.29 -19.52 34.97
CA ASN A 143 1.96 -20.68 34.13
C ASN A 143 0.79 -21.53 34.67
N GLN A 144 0.29 -21.24 35.88
CA GLN A 144 -0.90 -21.84 36.47
C GLN A 144 -2.06 -20.83 36.57
N GLY A 145 -2.00 -19.71 35.85
CA GLY A 145 -3.06 -18.69 35.82
C GLY A 145 -3.03 -17.70 37.00
N GLY A 146 -1.98 -17.72 37.82
CA GLY A 146 -1.74 -16.73 38.86
C GLY A 146 -0.89 -15.55 38.39
N THR A 147 -0.36 -14.80 39.35
CA THR A 147 0.52 -13.65 39.10
C THR A 147 1.99 -13.94 39.40
N GLY A 148 2.29 -15.06 40.05
CA GLY A 148 3.63 -15.43 40.52
C GLY A 148 4.19 -14.54 41.63
N ALA A 149 3.43 -13.56 42.12
CA ALA A 149 3.89 -12.53 43.04
C ALA A 149 2.83 -12.14 44.09
N THR A 150 3.29 -11.67 45.24
CA THR A 150 2.45 -11.21 46.36
C THR A 150 2.41 -9.68 46.50
N LYS A 151 3.30 -8.95 45.81
CA LYS A 151 3.32 -7.48 45.79
C LYS A 151 2.81 -6.94 44.46
N VAL A 152 2.12 -5.81 44.49
CA VAL A 152 1.47 -5.21 43.31
C VAL A 152 2.49 -4.88 42.22
N GLU A 153 3.66 -4.34 42.58
CA GLU A 153 4.76 -4.05 41.65
C GLU A 153 5.27 -5.31 40.94
N ASP A 154 5.49 -6.38 41.69
CA ASP A 154 5.97 -7.65 41.16
C ASP A 154 4.92 -8.34 40.28
N VAL A 155 3.62 -8.17 40.60
CA VAL A 155 2.52 -8.63 39.75
C VAL A 155 2.56 -7.96 38.38
N ARG A 156 2.72 -6.62 38.33
CA ARG A 156 2.80 -5.88 37.05
C ARG A 156 4.01 -6.32 36.24
N THR A 157 5.15 -6.56 36.90
CA THR A 157 6.37 -7.06 36.27
C THR A 157 6.18 -8.46 35.70
N ASN A 158 5.64 -9.39 36.49
CA ASN A 158 5.42 -10.78 36.08
C ASN A 158 4.42 -10.93 34.92
N LEU A 159 3.46 -10.01 34.80
CA LEU A 159 2.52 -9.97 33.68
C LEU A 159 3.05 -9.25 32.43
N GLY A 160 4.28 -8.71 32.47
CA GLY A 160 4.93 -8.08 31.31
C GLY A 160 4.30 -6.77 30.85
N LEU A 161 3.57 -6.07 31.72
CA LEU A 161 2.81 -4.87 31.35
C LEU A 161 3.65 -3.59 31.27
N GLY A 162 4.87 -3.60 31.83
CA GLY A 162 5.78 -2.47 31.88
C GLY A 162 5.16 -1.23 32.55
N ASP A 163 5.60 -0.03 32.13
CA ASP A 163 5.12 1.25 32.65
C ASP A 163 3.62 1.49 32.38
N SER A 164 3.04 0.81 31.39
CA SER A 164 1.62 0.97 31.04
C SER A 164 0.70 0.59 32.20
N ALA A 165 1.14 -0.26 33.12
CA ALA A 165 0.32 -0.71 34.25
C ALA A 165 0.19 0.32 35.39
N THR A 166 0.89 1.46 35.31
CA THR A 166 0.76 2.57 36.29
C THR A 166 0.32 3.89 35.65
N ARG A 167 0.32 3.98 34.31
CA ARG A 167 -0.10 5.18 33.58
C ARG A 167 -1.62 5.17 33.36
N ASN A 168 -2.24 6.33 33.49
CA ASN A 168 -3.65 6.52 33.11
C ASN A 168 -3.83 6.33 31.60
N VAL A 169 -5.05 6.02 31.16
CA VAL A 169 -5.46 6.05 29.75
C VAL A 169 -5.99 7.45 29.42
N GLY A 170 -5.57 8.05 28.31
CA GLY A 170 -6.01 9.39 27.93
C GLY A 170 -5.27 9.96 26.72
N MET A 171 -5.48 11.26 26.48
CA MET A 171 -5.00 11.98 25.29
C MET A 171 -3.75 12.83 25.54
N ALA A 172 -3.20 12.81 26.76
CA ALA A 172 -2.05 13.64 27.15
C ALA A 172 -0.72 12.90 26.95
N ALA A 173 0.39 13.64 26.82
CA ALA A 173 1.71 13.03 26.86
C ALA A 173 1.94 12.34 28.22
N GLY A 174 2.51 11.13 28.20
CA GLY A 174 2.74 10.32 29.40
C GLY A 174 1.59 9.40 29.82
N THR A 175 0.45 9.41 29.13
CA THR A 175 -0.64 8.42 29.29
C THR A 175 -0.54 7.29 28.27
N VAL A 176 -1.14 6.14 28.57
CA VAL A 176 -1.48 5.13 27.56
C VAL A 176 -2.49 5.77 26.60
N ALA A 177 -2.23 5.69 25.30
CA ALA A 177 -3.05 6.37 24.30
C ALA A 177 -4.45 5.77 24.23
N ALA A 178 -5.48 6.61 24.36
CA ALA A 178 -6.86 6.22 24.13
C ALA A 178 -7.13 5.99 22.62
N GLY A 179 -8.17 5.25 22.26
CA GLY A 179 -8.50 4.99 20.85
C GLY A 179 -8.85 6.25 20.04
N ASN A 180 -9.27 7.33 20.71
CA ASN A 180 -9.60 8.64 20.14
C ASN A 180 -8.50 9.70 20.40
N ASP A 181 -7.27 9.26 20.64
CA ASP A 181 -6.16 10.15 20.95
C ASP A 181 -5.68 10.94 19.73
N SER A 182 -5.64 12.27 19.86
CA SER A 182 -5.24 13.18 18.78
C SER A 182 -3.78 12.99 18.32
N ARG A 183 -2.95 12.29 19.09
CA ARG A 183 -1.61 11.87 18.63
C ARG A 183 -1.68 10.95 17.40
N PHE A 184 -2.79 10.26 17.20
CA PHE A 184 -3.08 9.50 15.98
C PHE A 184 -3.69 10.35 14.85
N ASP A 185 -4.02 11.63 15.07
CA ASP A 185 -4.67 12.47 14.05
C ASP A 185 -3.80 12.65 12.81
N LYS A 186 -2.47 12.68 12.96
CA LYS A 186 -1.57 12.70 11.79
C LYS A 186 -1.77 11.47 10.91
N ILE A 187 -1.98 10.29 11.51
CA ILE A 187 -2.25 9.04 10.79
C ILE A 187 -3.67 9.07 10.20
N ALA A 188 -4.65 9.54 10.96
CA ALA A 188 -6.03 9.68 10.48
C ALA A 188 -6.15 10.67 9.31
N SER A 189 -5.37 11.75 9.33
CA SER A 189 -5.35 12.79 8.29
C SER A 189 -4.76 12.31 6.96
N LEU A 190 -3.96 11.24 6.98
CA LEU A 190 -3.44 10.61 5.76
C LEU A 190 -4.49 9.77 5.02
N GLY A 191 -5.64 9.47 5.64
CA GLY A 191 -6.71 8.69 5.03
C GLY A 191 -6.23 7.31 4.53
N SER A 192 -6.63 6.93 3.31
CA SER A 192 -6.19 5.65 2.70
C SER A 192 -4.69 5.55 2.45
N SER A 193 -3.95 6.67 2.47
CA SER A 193 -2.49 6.65 2.32
C SER A 193 -1.78 6.09 3.54
N ALA A 194 -2.42 6.09 4.72
CA ALA A 194 -1.84 5.60 5.97
C ALA A 194 -1.53 4.10 5.95
N THR A 195 -2.24 3.33 5.11
CA THR A 195 -2.15 1.85 5.06
C THR A 195 -1.52 1.35 3.77
N LYS A 196 -1.04 2.26 2.92
CA LYS A 196 -0.42 1.93 1.64
C LYS A 196 1.09 1.99 1.76
N ASP A 197 1.76 1.03 1.14
CA ASP A 197 3.21 1.06 1.03
C ASP A 197 3.66 2.28 0.20
N VAL A 198 4.86 2.79 0.50
CA VAL A 198 5.54 3.79 -0.32
C VAL A 198 6.35 3.06 -1.39
N GLY A 199 6.20 3.45 -2.65
CA GLY A 199 6.98 2.86 -3.75
C GLY A 199 6.40 3.13 -5.13
N THR A 200 6.92 2.41 -6.12
CA THR A 200 6.56 2.58 -7.55
C THR A 200 5.57 1.52 -8.06
N ALA A 201 5.15 0.57 -7.20
CA ALA A 201 4.16 -0.43 -7.55
C ALA A 201 2.75 0.18 -7.63
N ALA A 202 1.88 -0.40 -8.45
CA ALA A 202 0.50 0.03 -8.56
C ALA A 202 -0.21 -0.10 -7.19
N GLY A 203 -0.92 0.95 -6.78
CA GLY A 203 -1.62 0.99 -5.49
C GLY A 203 -0.85 1.71 -4.37
N ASN A 204 0.47 1.87 -4.50
CA ASN A 204 1.34 2.52 -3.51
C ASN A 204 1.20 4.05 -3.51
N VAL A 205 1.67 4.68 -2.43
CA VAL A 205 1.94 6.12 -2.38
C VAL A 205 3.27 6.39 -3.08
N MET A 206 3.28 7.31 -4.04
CA MET A 206 4.48 7.65 -4.82
C MET A 206 5.43 8.53 -4.00
N GLN A 207 6.70 8.12 -3.88
CA GLN A 207 7.74 8.93 -3.25
C GLN A 207 8.24 10.05 -4.17
N VAL A 208 8.74 11.15 -3.60
CA VAL A 208 9.43 12.22 -4.35
C VAL A 208 10.63 11.62 -5.09
N GLY A 209 10.80 11.99 -6.36
CA GLY A 209 11.83 11.46 -7.26
C GLY A 209 11.43 10.18 -7.99
N ALA A 210 10.34 9.52 -7.61
CA ALA A 210 9.84 8.37 -8.36
C ALA A 210 9.52 8.78 -9.82
N PHE A 211 9.96 7.96 -10.76
CA PHE A 211 9.81 8.22 -12.21
C PHE A 211 10.37 9.60 -12.64
N GLY A 212 11.35 10.14 -11.91
CA GLY A 212 11.95 11.45 -12.20
C GLY A 212 11.13 12.66 -11.75
N LEU A 213 9.93 12.47 -11.16
CA LEU A 213 9.06 13.57 -10.74
C LEU A 213 9.55 14.19 -9.41
N GLY A 214 9.82 15.49 -9.42
CA GLY A 214 10.26 16.22 -8.21
C GLY A 214 11.71 15.94 -7.80
N SER A 215 12.48 15.24 -8.62
CA SER A 215 13.92 15.05 -8.40
C SER A 215 14.68 16.36 -8.65
N SER A 216 15.67 16.68 -7.81
CA SER A 216 16.60 17.80 -8.03
C SER A 216 17.61 17.52 -9.14
N SER A 217 17.71 16.28 -9.60
CA SER A 217 18.51 15.87 -10.76
C SER A 217 17.66 14.96 -11.64
N ALA A 218 17.42 15.38 -12.88
CA ALA A 218 16.71 14.54 -13.85
C ALA A 218 17.55 13.29 -14.17
N GLN A 219 16.88 12.14 -14.34
CA GLN A 219 17.57 10.89 -14.68
C GLN A 219 17.99 10.93 -16.15
N VAL A 220 19.30 10.99 -16.40
CA VAL A 220 19.86 10.88 -17.75
C VAL A 220 19.77 9.42 -18.19
N ILE A 221 19.08 9.17 -19.32
CA ILE A 221 19.01 7.83 -19.90
C ILE A 221 20.01 7.69 -21.04
N SER A 222 20.62 6.50 -21.14
CA SER A 222 21.53 6.16 -22.24
C SER A 222 20.80 5.69 -23.49
N ASP A 223 19.57 5.20 -23.34
CA ASP A 223 18.77 4.64 -24.43
C ASP A 223 17.29 4.91 -24.21
N VAL A 224 16.64 5.57 -25.17
CA VAL A 224 15.18 5.80 -25.13
C VAL A 224 14.40 4.49 -25.23
N TRP A 225 15.01 3.45 -25.78
CA TRP A 225 14.39 2.15 -26.01
C TRP A 225 14.45 1.20 -24.82
N ASP A 226 15.16 1.53 -23.73
CA ASP A 226 15.33 0.65 -22.57
C ASP A 226 13.98 0.30 -21.92
N LYS A 227 13.49 -0.91 -22.13
CA LYS A 227 12.15 -1.34 -21.70
C LYS A 227 12.04 -1.58 -20.19
N SER A 228 13.16 -1.66 -19.47
CA SER A 228 13.12 -1.67 -18.01
C SER A 228 12.62 -0.34 -17.45
N LEU A 229 12.75 0.71 -18.27
CA LEU A 229 12.34 2.04 -17.92
C LEU A 229 10.87 2.29 -18.35
N GLY A 230 9.87 1.91 -17.55
CA GLY A 230 8.45 2.30 -17.76
C GLY A 230 8.22 3.83 -17.86
N SER A 231 6.97 4.31 -17.96
CA SER A 231 6.66 5.75 -18.10
C SER A 231 7.30 6.63 -17.02
N ARG A 232 7.96 7.72 -17.41
CA ARG A 232 8.74 8.61 -16.50
C ARG A 232 9.20 9.92 -17.16
N PHE A 233 9.67 10.84 -16.33
CA PHE A 233 10.47 11.98 -16.74
C PHE A 233 11.93 11.57 -16.94
N ILE A 234 12.53 12.04 -18.03
CA ILE A 234 13.88 11.66 -18.46
C ILE A 234 14.68 12.90 -18.86
N MET A 235 16.00 12.73 -18.88
CA MET A 235 16.91 13.64 -19.57
C MET A 235 17.68 12.85 -20.63
N MET A 236 17.95 13.50 -21.75
CA MET A 236 18.64 12.92 -22.90
C MET A 236 19.80 13.84 -23.28
N SER A 237 20.90 13.24 -23.71
CA SER A 237 22.07 13.91 -24.27
C SER A 237 22.15 13.68 -25.78
N PRO A 238 23.03 14.40 -26.50
CA PRO A 238 23.31 14.08 -27.91
C PRO A 238 23.77 12.63 -28.14
N SER A 239 24.35 11.99 -27.12
CA SER A 239 24.80 10.61 -27.15
C SER A 239 23.74 9.56 -26.79
N THR A 240 22.55 9.96 -26.34
CA THR A 240 21.47 9.01 -26.04
C THR A 240 21.07 8.24 -27.30
N SER A 241 21.09 6.91 -27.21
CA SER A 241 20.64 6.00 -28.28
C SER A 241 19.16 6.23 -28.56
N GLY A 242 18.79 6.33 -29.85
CA GLY A 242 17.45 6.70 -30.30
C GLY A 242 16.97 8.11 -29.91
N GLY A 243 17.75 8.87 -29.13
CA GLY A 243 17.40 10.22 -28.68
C GLY A 243 17.51 11.30 -29.77
N PRO A 244 17.07 12.53 -29.47
CA PRO A 244 16.87 13.60 -30.45
C PRO A 244 18.16 14.29 -30.92
N LYS A 245 19.33 13.79 -30.49
CA LYS A 245 20.67 14.32 -30.80
C LYS A 245 20.97 15.73 -30.27
N PHE A 246 20.22 16.17 -29.27
CA PHE A 246 20.50 17.37 -28.49
C PHE A 246 20.14 17.16 -27.01
N TYR A 247 20.72 17.99 -26.13
CA TYR A 247 20.36 17.99 -24.71
C TYR A 247 18.92 18.38 -24.51
N SER A 248 18.16 17.51 -23.85
CA SER A 248 16.73 17.71 -23.64
C SER A 248 16.24 17.07 -22.35
N MET A 249 15.19 17.67 -21.80
CA MET A 249 14.34 17.02 -20.81
C MET A 249 13.12 16.46 -21.53
N GLY A 250 12.50 15.43 -20.98
CA GLY A 250 11.44 14.75 -21.68
C GLY A 250 10.52 13.95 -20.80
N ILE A 251 9.40 13.55 -21.38
CA ILE A 251 8.49 12.55 -20.83
C ILE A 251 8.57 11.35 -21.76
N ARG A 252 8.82 10.20 -21.17
CA ARG A 252 8.59 8.90 -21.79
C ARG A 252 7.27 8.34 -21.32
N ILE A 253 6.47 7.89 -22.28
CA ILE A 253 5.25 7.13 -22.05
C ILE A 253 5.43 5.77 -22.71
N SER A 254 5.22 4.70 -21.96
CA SER A 254 5.29 3.33 -22.45
C SER A 254 4.01 2.61 -22.05
N GLU A 255 3.35 1.98 -23.03
CA GLU A 255 2.06 1.28 -22.82
C GLU A 255 2.24 -0.10 -22.15
N ARG A 256 3.47 -0.61 -21.98
CA ARG A 256 3.67 -1.96 -21.44
C ARG A 256 4.93 -2.11 -20.58
N ASN A 257 4.70 -2.46 -19.32
CA ASN A 257 5.71 -3.02 -18.41
C ASN A 257 5.93 -4.51 -18.75
N TYR A 258 7.19 -4.92 -18.84
CA TYR A 258 7.69 -6.30 -18.66
C TYR A 258 7.28 -7.38 -19.68
N GLY A 259 8.28 -7.94 -20.39
CA GLY A 259 8.15 -9.21 -21.11
C GLY A 259 9.37 -9.53 -21.97
N ASN A 260 10.08 -10.61 -21.64
CA ASN A 260 11.11 -11.20 -22.51
C ASN A 260 10.38 -12.01 -23.60
N GLY A 261 10.34 -11.50 -24.82
CA GLY A 261 9.73 -12.14 -25.99
C GLY A 261 10.53 -11.82 -27.25
N PRO A 262 10.44 -12.62 -28.32
CA PRO A 262 11.33 -12.45 -29.47
C PRO A 262 10.87 -11.39 -30.48
N ASN A 263 9.64 -10.85 -30.37
CA ASN A 263 9.08 -9.84 -31.30
C ASN A 263 8.21 -8.83 -30.54
N ASP A 264 8.72 -7.62 -30.37
CA ASP A 264 8.22 -6.65 -29.40
C ASP A 264 7.50 -5.47 -30.05
N VAL A 265 6.26 -5.67 -30.46
CA VAL A 265 5.38 -4.60 -30.94
C VAL A 265 5.06 -3.68 -29.75
N SER A 266 5.89 -2.66 -29.52
CA SER A 266 5.89 -1.83 -28.29
C SER A 266 5.47 -0.40 -28.62
N GLN A 267 4.31 0.03 -28.12
CA GLN A 267 3.87 1.43 -28.25
C GLN A 267 4.58 2.31 -27.23
N GLN A 268 5.36 3.28 -27.74
CA GLN A 268 6.09 4.23 -26.93
C GLN A 268 5.93 5.62 -27.49
N SER A 269 5.96 6.62 -26.61
CA SER A 269 5.98 8.02 -27.01
C SER A 269 6.99 8.77 -26.17
N PHE A 270 7.72 9.65 -26.83
CA PHE A 270 8.76 10.45 -26.24
C PHE A 270 8.52 11.91 -26.57
N SER A 271 8.87 12.78 -25.63
CA SER A 271 8.97 14.21 -25.82
C SER A 271 10.38 14.66 -25.46
N ALA A 272 10.86 15.69 -26.15
CA ALA A 272 12.16 16.28 -25.95
C ALA A 272 12.01 17.81 -25.98
N PHE A 273 12.26 18.43 -24.84
CA PHE A 273 12.30 19.87 -24.64
C PHE A 273 13.77 20.28 -24.52
N SER A 274 14.26 21.07 -25.47
CA SER A 274 15.67 21.50 -25.47
C SER A 274 15.98 22.41 -24.28
N MET A 275 17.16 22.24 -23.69
CA MET A 275 17.64 23.00 -22.53
C MET A 275 18.16 24.43 -22.87
N GLY A 276 17.86 24.96 -24.05
CA GLY A 276 18.28 26.30 -24.47
C GLY A 276 18.07 26.61 -25.97
N GLY A 277 17.93 25.58 -26.80
CA GLY A 277 17.92 25.71 -28.26
C GLY A 277 16.59 26.08 -28.90
N LYS A 278 15.54 26.43 -28.12
CA LYS A 278 14.18 26.69 -28.65
C LYS A 278 13.65 25.54 -29.54
N ARG A 279 13.95 24.31 -29.14
CA ARG A 279 13.55 23.09 -29.86
C ARG A 279 12.61 22.24 -29.02
N PHE A 280 11.57 21.75 -29.66
CA PHE A 280 10.62 20.82 -29.08
C PHE A 280 10.36 19.74 -30.11
N ALA A 281 10.58 18.49 -29.72
CA ALA A 281 10.34 17.36 -30.60
C ALA A 281 9.59 16.26 -29.88
N TRP A 282 8.86 15.46 -30.65
CA TRP A 282 8.24 14.24 -30.19
C TRP A 282 8.65 13.07 -31.08
N MET A 283 8.51 11.87 -30.56
CA MET A 283 8.66 10.64 -31.32
C MET A 283 7.59 9.68 -30.87
N THR A 284 6.95 9.02 -31.82
CA THR A 284 6.06 7.90 -31.55
C THR A 284 6.67 6.64 -32.13
N MET A 285 6.57 5.55 -31.39
CA MET A 285 6.86 4.21 -31.87
C MET A 285 5.56 3.42 -31.81
N ALA A 286 5.13 2.91 -32.95
CA ALA A 286 3.99 2.01 -33.07
C ALA A 286 4.46 0.78 -33.82
N ASP A 287 4.19 -0.39 -33.25
CA ASP A 287 4.44 -1.68 -33.89
C ASP A 287 5.86 -1.91 -34.42
N GLY A 288 6.87 -1.39 -33.72
CA GLY A 288 8.27 -1.53 -34.12
C GLY A 288 8.76 -0.46 -35.10
N ILE A 289 7.88 0.46 -35.51
CA ILE A 289 8.18 1.54 -36.45
C ILE A 289 8.21 2.85 -35.67
N ASP A 290 9.36 3.53 -35.69
CA ASP A 290 9.48 4.88 -35.16
C ASP A 290 9.15 5.94 -36.21
N SER A 291 8.54 7.03 -35.79
CA SER A 291 8.23 8.18 -36.66
C SER A 291 9.46 9.00 -37.05
N GLY A 292 10.65 8.66 -36.53
CA GLY A 292 11.71 9.64 -36.30
C GLY A 292 11.30 10.71 -35.28
N TRP A 293 12.26 11.56 -34.91
CA TRP A 293 11.98 12.76 -34.14
C TRP A 293 11.33 13.81 -35.03
N LEU A 294 10.08 14.17 -34.74
CA LEU A 294 9.37 15.23 -35.45
C LEU A 294 9.52 16.51 -34.64
N GLU A 295 10.17 17.52 -35.22
CA GLU A 295 10.32 18.85 -34.64
C GLU A 295 8.99 19.61 -34.72
N VAL A 296 8.64 20.30 -33.65
CA VAL A 296 7.47 21.17 -33.58
C VAL A 296 7.89 22.60 -33.85
N TYR A 297 7.33 23.19 -34.90
CA TYR A 297 7.54 24.58 -35.24
C TYR A 297 6.65 25.50 -34.39
N HIS A 298 7.26 26.52 -33.80
CA HIS A 298 6.63 27.55 -32.99
C HIS A 298 7.32 28.90 -33.22
N ASN A 299 6.80 29.97 -32.63
CA ASN A 299 7.31 31.34 -32.78
C ASN A 299 8.78 31.56 -32.35
N GLY A 300 9.39 30.60 -31.66
CA GLY A 300 10.78 30.66 -31.19
C GLY A 300 11.77 30.04 -32.17
N ASN A 301 11.32 29.14 -33.06
CA ASN A 301 12.13 28.49 -34.09
C ASN A 301 11.56 28.70 -35.50
N THR A 302 10.68 29.70 -35.66
CA THR A 302 10.18 30.16 -36.96
C THR A 302 10.14 31.69 -37.05
N THR A 303 10.34 32.21 -38.26
CA THR A 303 10.13 33.60 -38.64
C THR A 303 8.89 33.69 -39.51
N LYS A 304 8.01 34.65 -39.21
CA LYS A 304 6.84 34.96 -40.04
C LYS A 304 7.22 36.00 -41.10
N SER A 305 7.04 35.67 -42.38
CA SER A 305 7.24 36.64 -43.46
C SER A 305 6.11 37.68 -43.51
N SER A 306 6.29 38.74 -44.29
CA SER A 306 5.31 39.83 -44.48
C SER A 306 3.97 39.32 -45.02
N ASP A 307 3.97 38.23 -45.80
CA ASP A 307 2.78 37.56 -46.33
C ASP A 307 2.11 36.59 -45.35
N GLY A 308 2.70 36.40 -44.17
CA GLY A 308 2.21 35.53 -43.11
C GLY A 308 2.66 34.07 -43.16
N THR A 309 3.48 33.68 -44.15
CA THR A 309 4.09 32.35 -44.20
C THR A 309 5.10 32.14 -43.08
N LEU A 310 5.15 30.93 -42.53
CA LEU A 310 6.15 30.53 -41.54
C LEU A 310 7.34 29.91 -42.25
N LYS A 311 8.52 30.42 -41.92
CA LYS A 311 9.84 29.97 -42.38
C LYS A 311 10.62 29.54 -41.13
N ALA A 312 11.46 28.50 -41.14
CA ALA A 312 12.30 28.19 -39.99
C ALA A 312 13.20 29.39 -39.63
N ALA A 313 13.47 29.51 -38.34
CA ALA A 313 14.32 30.57 -37.80
C ALA A 313 15.73 30.42 -38.36
N SER A 314 16.30 31.54 -38.78
CA SER A 314 17.70 31.70 -39.12
C SER A 314 18.14 33.07 -38.60
N PRO A 315 19.44 33.35 -38.49
CA PRO A 315 19.91 34.71 -38.27
C PRO A 315 19.36 35.61 -39.38
N VAL A 316 18.54 36.59 -39.02
CA VAL A 316 17.85 37.47 -39.98
C VAL A 316 18.13 38.92 -39.64
N ILE A 317 18.44 39.70 -40.66
CA ILE A 317 18.57 41.16 -40.60
C ILE A 317 17.49 41.76 -41.49
N LYS A 318 16.63 42.60 -40.94
CA LYS A 318 15.70 43.42 -41.73
C LYS A 318 16.38 44.74 -42.05
N LEU A 319 16.57 45.04 -43.32
CA LEU A 319 17.24 46.23 -43.83
C LEU A 319 16.24 47.23 -44.41
N PHE A 320 16.30 48.49 -43.96
CA PHE A 320 15.39 49.58 -44.36
C PHE A 320 16.09 50.65 -45.21
N SER A 321 15.30 51.50 -45.88
CA SER A 321 15.75 52.48 -46.88
C SER A 321 16.92 53.38 -46.45
N ASP A 322 16.91 53.81 -45.20
CA ASP A 322 17.82 54.80 -44.62
C ASP A 322 19.04 54.15 -43.94
N GLY A 323 19.20 52.83 -44.05
CA GLY A 323 20.24 52.06 -43.38
C GLY A 323 19.88 51.65 -41.96
N ARG A 324 18.69 52.00 -41.44
CA ARG A 324 18.18 51.35 -40.22
C ARG A 324 18.05 49.86 -40.46
N TYR A 325 18.20 49.10 -39.39
CA TYR A 325 18.07 47.65 -39.44
C TYR A 325 17.51 47.08 -38.13
N LEU A 326 17.00 45.86 -38.20
CA LEU A 326 16.58 45.07 -37.04
C LEU A 326 17.19 43.66 -37.13
N THR A 327 17.90 43.26 -36.08
CA THR A 327 18.41 41.89 -35.89
C THR A 327 17.42 41.07 -35.08
N ASN A 328 17.43 39.74 -35.24
CA ASN A 328 16.83 38.82 -34.28
C ASN A 328 17.89 38.38 -33.26
N ASP A 329 17.50 37.55 -32.29
CA ASP A 329 18.44 37.05 -31.26
C ASP A 329 19.67 36.37 -31.89
N GLU A 330 19.49 35.66 -33.01
CA GLU A 330 20.54 34.87 -33.67
C GLU A 330 21.52 35.75 -34.46
N SER A 331 21.06 36.86 -35.03
CA SER A 331 21.91 37.86 -35.72
C SER A 331 22.38 39.00 -34.81
N GLU A 332 22.26 38.84 -33.48
CA GLU A 332 22.79 39.81 -32.52
C GLU A 332 24.31 39.95 -32.70
N GLY A 333 24.76 41.19 -32.92
CA GLY A 333 26.14 41.52 -33.25
C GLY A 333 26.34 41.96 -34.69
N CYS A 334 25.36 41.71 -35.59
CA CYS A 334 25.41 42.28 -36.93
C CYS A 334 25.08 43.78 -36.92
N THR A 335 25.72 44.51 -37.83
CA THR A 335 25.46 45.94 -38.06
C THR A 335 25.26 46.21 -39.54
N VAL A 336 24.53 47.29 -39.87
CA VAL A 336 24.34 47.73 -41.25
C VAL A 336 24.68 49.21 -41.41
N THR A 337 25.49 49.51 -42.42
CA THR A 337 25.92 50.86 -42.78
C THR A 337 25.48 51.18 -44.21
N ARG A 338 24.68 52.23 -44.40
CA ARG A 338 24.34 52.72 -45.75
C ARG A 338 25.52 53.50 -46.33
N LEU A 339 26.10 53.01 -47.42
CA LEU A 339 27.28 53.62 -48.07
C LEU A 339 26.88 54.66 -49.12
N ALA A 340 25.89 54.34 -49.94
CA ALA A 340 25.37 55.18 -51.01
C ALA A 340 23.89 54.89 -51.27
N THR A 341 23.28 55.57 -52.25
CA THR A 341 21.92 55.25 -52.68
C THR A 341 21.85 53.83 -53.22
N GLY A 342 21.03 53.00 -52.58
CA GLY A 342 20.89 51.60 -52.91
C GLY A 342 22.09 50.74 -52.54
N GLU A 343 23.03 51.20 -51.72
CA GLU A 343 24.19 50.40 -51.27
C GLU A 343 24.28 50.32 -49.75
N TYR A 344 24.28 49.08 -49.22
CA TYR A 344 24.25 48.81 -47.79
C TYR A 344 25.28 47.73 -47.43
N LEU A 345 26.20 48.04 -46.51
CA LEU A 345 27.20 47.11 -46.02
C LEU A 345 26.73 46.47 -44.71
N VAL A 346 26.68 45.15 -44.68
CA VAL A 346 26.32 44.33 -43.51
C VAL A 346 27.59 43.70 -42.94
N GLU A 347 27.85 43.91 -41.66
CA GLU A 347 29.06 43.45 -40.97
C GLU A 347 28.69 42.59 -39.75
N GLY A 348 29.60 41.73 -39.31
CA GLY A 348 29.40 40.82 -38.16
C GLY A 348 28.79 39.45 -38.51
N CYS A 349 28.70 39.13 -39.81
CA CYS A 349 28.30 37.83 -40.34
C CYS A 349 29.45 37.16 -41.13
N GLU A 350 29.29 35.89 -41.49
CA GLU A 350 30.20 35.11 -42.35
C GLU A 350 29.63 34.90 -43.77
N GLY A 351 28.82 35.86 -44.25
CA GLY A 351 28.14 35.81 -45.53
C GLY A 351 26.66 35.40 -45.43
N LEU A 352 26.12 34.89 -46.53
CA LEU A 352 24.74 34.40 -46.58
C LEU A 352 24.61 33.03 -45.91
N ASN A 353 23.45 32.80 -45.31
CA ASN A 353 23.16 31.52 -44.68
C ASN A 353 23.17 30.40 -45.74
N SER A 354 23.96 29.35 -45.50
CA SER A 354 24.21 28.28 -46.48
C SER A 354 23.09 27.24 -46.61
N ASP A 355 22.06 27.29 -45.77
CA ASP A 355 20.99 26.30 -45.73
C ASP A 355 20.06 26.40 -46.97
N ALA A 356 19.92 25.27 -47.65
CA ALA A 356 19.08 25.12 -48.84
C ALA A 356 17.60 25.42 -48.59
N ALA A 357 17.10 25.27 -47.35
CA ALA A 357 15.73 25.63 -46.99
C ALA A 357 15.45 27.14 -47.11
N TRP A 358 16.50 27.96 -47.20
CA TRP A 358 16.44 29.42 -47.18
C TRP A 358 16.97 30.09 -48.44
N GLY A 359 17.05 29.34 -49.54
CA GLY A 359 17.51 29.82 -50.84
C GLY A 359 18.94 29.40 -51.20
N GLY A 360 19.62 28.65 -50.30
CA GLY A 360 20.98 28.16 -50.52
C GLY A 360 22.02 29.29 -50.61
N ILE A 361 23.19 28.97 -51.17
CA ILE A 361 24.35 29.87 -51.26
C ILE A 361 24.05 31.24 -51.92
N ASP A 362 22.97 31.34 -52.71
CA ASP A 362 22.62 32.51 -53.50
C ASP A 362 21.29 33.20 -53.13
N GLY A 363 20.55 32.71 -52.13
CA GLY A 363 19.11 32.99 -52.02
C GLY A 363 18.57 33.45 -50.68
N GLY A 364 19.43 33.87 -49.74
CA GLY A 364 19.03 34.31 -48.40
C GLY A 364 18.22 35.62 -48.32
N PHE A 365 17.62 36.10 -49.41
CA PHE A 365 16.93 37.40 -49.47
C PHE A 365 15.41 37.26 -49.65
N ASP A 366 14.66 38.11 -48.94
CA ASP A 366 13.24 38.39 -49.20
C ASP A 366 13.13 39.87 -49.58
N ILE A 367 12.76 40.16 -50.84
CA ILE A 367 12.74 41.52 -51.40
C ILE A 367 11.33 42.12 -51.40
N PRO A 368 11.20 43.46 -51.28
CA PRO A 368 9.93 44.18 -51.37
C PRO A 368 9.12 43.80 -52.60
N THR A 369 7.83 43.53 -52.40
CA THR A 369 6.86 43.24 -53.48
C THR A 369 5.66 44.16 -53.39
N ASP A 370 5.02 44.41 -54.52
CA ASP A 370 3.76 45.16 -54.59
C ASP A 370 2.55 44.28 -54.21
N ARG A 371 1.35 44.87 -54.25
CA ARG A 371 0.09 44.15 -53.98
C ARG A 371 -0.21 42.99 -54.96
N ASN A 372 0.47 42.96 -56.09
CA ASN A 372 0.34 41.95 -57.14
C ASN A 372 1.50 40.92 -57.10
N LYS A 373 2.31 40.91 -56.04
CA LYS A 373 3.50 40.08 -55.87
C LYS A 373 4.60 40.36 -56.91
N GLN A 374 4.64 41.56 -57.47
CA GLN A 374 5.70 42.00 -58.38
C GLN A 374 6.85 42.61 -57.56
N PRO A 375 8.11 42.16 -57.75
CA PRO A 375 9.24 42.72 -57.02
C PRO A 375 9.50 44.18 -57.39
N LEU A 376 9.69 45.04 -56.39
CA LEU A 376 9.86 46.48 -56.58
C LEU A 376 11.31 46.90 -56.88
N ILE A 377 12.25 46.00 -56.60
CA ILE A 377 13.69 46.22 -56.78
C ILE A 377 14.36 45.00 -57.42
N TRP A 378 15.47 45.22 -58.09
CA TRP A 378 16.50 44.22 -58.31
C TRP A 378 17.46 44.23 -57.12
N LEU A 379 17.97 43.05 -56.75
CA LEU A 379 18.96 42.91 -55.70
C LEU A 379 20.18 42.22 -56.27
N ASP A 380 21.35 42.80 -56.01
CA ASP A 380 22.66 42.23 -56.25
C ASP A 380 23.44 42.25 -54.93
N TYR A 381 24.43 41.38 -54.78
CA TYR A 381 25.23 41.33 -53.57
C TYR A 381 26.65 40.84 -53.82
N GLU A 382 27.55 41.23 -52.94
CA GLU A 382 28.95 40.79 -52.93
C GLU A 382 29.34 40.39 -51.50
N VAL A 383 29.95 39.21 -51.36
CA VAL A 383 30.48 38.75 -50.06
C VAL A 383 31.98 39.05 -50.04
N TYR A 384 32.43 39.83 -49.07
CA TYR A 384 33.84 40.13 -48.87
C TYR A 384 34.56 39.00 -48.14
N ALA A 385 35.90 39.01 -48.23
CA ALA A 385 36.74 37.94 -47.68
C ALA A 385 36.67 37.83 -46.15
N ASP A 386 36.22 38.89 -45.47
CA ASP A 386 35.97 38.93 -44.02
C ASP A 386 34.57 38.45 -43.63
N GLY A 387 33.74 38.05 -44.60
CA GLY A 387 32.36 37.59 -44.39
C GLY A 387 31.31 38.71 -44.40
N SER A 388 31.71 39.97 -44.49
CA SER A 388 30.75 41.08 -44.65
C SER A 388 30.07 41.03 -46.03
N LEU A 389 28.85 41.56 -46.09
CA LEU A 389 27.97 41.47 -47.25
C LEU A 389 27.61 42.88 -47.74
N LEU A 390 28.00 43.22 -48.96
CA LEU A 390 27.53 44.43 -49.64
C LEU A 390 26.25 44.09 -50.41
N VAL A 391 25.14 44.72 -50.00
CA VAL A 391 23.83 44.59 -50.66
C VAL A 391 23.59 45.81 -51.54
N LYS A 392 23.26 45.57 -52.82
CA LYS A 392 22.96 46.61 -53.81
C LYS A 392 21.53 46.47 -54.31
N THR A 393 20.80 47.57 -54.37
CA THR A 393 19.40 47.60 -54.81
C THR A 393 19.21 48.54 -55.98
N PHE A 394 18.49 48.09 -56.99
CA PHE A 394 18.21 48.85 -58.21
C PHE A 394 16.72 48.89 -58.50
N HIS A 395 16.26 49.95 -59.16
CA HIS A 395 14.86 50.12 -59.50
C HIS A 395 14.40 49.05 -60.49
N ARG A 396 13.25 48.43 -60.23
CA ARG A 396 12.67 47.41 -61.10
C ARG A 396 11.31 47.83 -61.60
N THR A 397 11.21 48.05 -62.90
CA THR A 397 9.96 48.34 -63.60
C THR A 397 9.34 47.07 -64.18
N HIS A 398 8.02 47.09 -64.41
CA HIS A 398 7.27 46.00 -65.03
C HIS A 398 6.54 46.48 -66.28
N PRO A 399 7.21 46.63 -67.44
CA PRO A 399 6.61 47.23 -68.65
C PRO A 399 5.37 46.48 -69.18
N ALA A 400 5.29 45.19 -68.91
CA ALA A 400 4.17 44.33 -69.29
C ALA A 400 2.94 44.50 -68.38
N ALA A 401 3.06 45.20 -67.25
CA ALA A 401 1.95 45.48 -66.35
C ALA A 401 1.12 46.69 -66.81
N PRO A 402 -0.15 46.80 -66.38
CA PRO A 402 -0.93 48.03 -66.54
C PRO A 402 -0.21 49.24 -65.93
N GLU A 403 -0.42 50.45 -66.46
CA GLU A 403 0.30 51.68 -66.07
C GLU A 403 0.37 51.90 -64.55
N PHE A 404 -0.72 51.64 -63.82
CA PHE A 404 -0.78 51.79 -62.36
C PHE A 404 0.06 50.77 -61.57
N ALA A 405 0.54 49.70 -62.22
CA ALA A 405 1.29 48.59 -61.61
C ALA A 405 2.70 48.45 -62.21
N ARG A 406 3.16 49.36 -63.06
CA ARG A 406 4.50 49.27 -63.69
C ARG A 406 5.65 49.59 -62.76
N ASN A 407 5.37 50.12 -61.57
CA ASN A 407 6.37 50.62 -60.64
C ASN A 407 7.30 51.65 -61.32
N GLU A 408 6.75 52.64 -62.02
CA GLU A 408 7.55 53.71 -62.65
C GLU A 408 7.77 54.87 -61.65
N LEU A 409 9.03 55.27 -61.44
CA LEU A 409 9.41 56.41 -60.61
C LEU A 409 9.90 57.58 -61.48
N LEU A 410 9.51 58.81 -61.11
CA LEU A 410 9.91 60.01 -61.86
C LEU A 410 11.43 60.21 -61.78
N GLY A 411 12.09 60.16 -62.94
CA GLY A 411 13.53 60.42 -63.06
C GLY A 411 14.43 59.25 -62.66
N VAL A 412 13.89 58.03 -62.53
CA VAL A 412 14.63 56.80 -62.23
C VAL A 412 14.25 55.75 -63.28
N ASN A 413 15.23 55.24 -64.01
CA ASN A 413 15.03 54.20 -65.01
C ASN A 413 15.14 52.80 -64.38
N ASP A 414 14.69 51.79 -65.12
CA ASP A 414 14.95 50.39 -64.76
C ASP A 414 16.45 50.13 -64.65
N GLY A 415 16.88 49.52 -63.55
CA GLY A 415 18.29 49.25 -63.26
C GLY A 415 19.06 50.42 -62.65
N ASP A 416 18.49 51.61 -62.49
CA ASP A 416 19.16 52.70 -61.77
C ASP A 416 19.24 52.40 -60.26
N PRO A 417 20.35 52.73 -59.57
CA PRO A 417 20.47 52.55 -58.12
C PRO A 417 19.37 53.27 -57.36
N VAL A 418 18.68 52.56 -56.47
CA VAL A 418 17.59 53.12 -55.66
C VAL A 418 17.60 52.51 -54.27
N ASP A 419 17.28 53.31 -53.25
CA ASP A 419 17.08 52.79 -51.91
C ASP A 419 15.81 51.92 -51.82
N ILE A 420 15.78 51.05 -50.82
CA ILE A 420 14.62 50.20 -50.51
C ILE A 420 13.37 51.09 -50.30
N PRO A 421 12.16 50.68 -50.76
CA PRO A 421 10.93 51.43 -50.52
C PRO A 421 10.71 51.73 -49.03
N ARG A 422 10.37 52.98 -48.69
CA ARG A 422 10.35 53.50 -47.30
C ARG A 422 9.40 52.76 -46.34
N ASP A 423 8.37 52.13 -46.88
CA ASP A 423 7.35 51.37 -46.16
C ASP A 423 7.62 49.85 -46.12
N GLN A 424 8.72 49.41 -46.73
CA GLN A 424 9.12 48.00 -46.80
C GLN A 424 10.57 47.80 -46.33
N PHE A 425 11.02 46.55 -46.32
CA PHE A 425 12.37 46.17 -45.95
C PHE A 425 12.84 45.01 -46.81
N VAL A 426 14.16 44.84 -46.92
CA VAL A 426 14.78 43.60 -47.42
C VAL A 426 15.08 42.72 -46.21
N SER A 427 14.65 41.47 -46.23
CA SER A 427 15.06 40.48 -45.23
C SER A 427 16.30 39.77 -45.73
N ILE A 428 17.37 39.79 -44.95
CA ILE A 428 18.65 39.14 -45.27
C ILE A 428 18.88 38.02 -44.26
N ARG A 429 19.17 36.81 -44.74
CA ARG A 429 19.53 35.67 -43.90
C ARG A 429 21.03 35.46 -43.96
N VAL A 430 21.67 35.59 -42.82
CA VAL A 430 23.13 35.60 -42.71
C VAL A 430 23.64 34.35 -42.00
N GLU A 431 24.86 33.96 -42.31
CA GLU A 431 25.62 32.99 -41.53
C GLU A 431 26.31 33.71 -40.38
N MET A 432 26.28 33.16 -39.16
CA MET A 432 26.83 33.81 -37.99
C MET A 432 28.10 33.11 -37.51
N PRO A 433 29.15 33.87 -37.14
CA PRO A 433 30.38 33.29 -36.60
C PRO A 433 30.12 32.34 -35.42
N ALA A 434 30.95 31.31 -35.28
CA ALA A 434 30.83 30.32 -34.19
C ALA A 434 31.04 30.90 -32.78
N ASP A 435 31.63 32.08 -32.70
CA ASP A 435 31.85 32.91 -31.52
C ASP A 435 30.89 34.10 -31.43
N SER A 436 29.81 34.13 -32.22
CA SER A 436 28.76 35.14 -32.08
C SER A 436 28.16 35.15 -30.67
N ILE A 437 27.64 36.32 -30.25
CA ILE A 437 27.07 36.54 -28.92
C ILE A 437 26.02 35.46 -28.59
N TRP A 438 25.17 35.13 -29.56
CA TRP A 438 24.16 34.09 -29.42
C TRP A 438 24.77 32.68 -29.26
N ASN A 439 25.74 32.31 -30.10
CA ASN A 439 26.40 31.00 -30.05
C ASN A 439 27.16 30.80 -28.72
N GLN A 440 27.74 31.86 -28.16
CA GLN A 440 28.39 31.83 -26.85
C GLN A 440 27.36 31.64 -25.71
N ARG A 441 26.24 32.37 -25.73
CA ARG A 441 25.16 32.21 -24.73
C ARG A 441 24.59 30.79 -24.72
N GLN A 442 24.43 30.17 -25.90
CA GLN A 442 24.00 28.78 -26.00
C GLN A 442 25.01 27.82 -25.36
N LYS A 443 26.32 28.03 -25.56
CA LYS A 443 27.38 27.24 -24.91
C LYS A 443 27.40 27.42 -23.39
N ASP A 444 27.24 28.64 -22.88
CA ASP A 444 27.27 28.89 -21.43
C ASP A 444 26.05 28.31 -20.71
N THR A 445 24.88 28.32 -21.34
CA THR A 445 23.67 27.66 -20.81
C THR A 445 23.83 26.12 -20.73
N THR A 446 24.81 25.55 -21.44
CA THR A 446 25.09 24.10 -21.47
C THR A 446 26.17 23.65 -20.47
N ARG A 447 26.86 24.57 -19.77
CA ARG A 447 27.83 24.21 -18.72
C ARG A 447 27.12 23.96 -17.40
N VAL A 448 27.07 22.69 -16.99
CA VAL A 448 26.70 22.30 -15.62
C VAL A 448 27.72 22.93 -14.67
N PRO A 449 27.31 23.67 -13.63
CA PRO A 449 28.27 24.17 -12.64
C PRO A 449 28.90 22.96 -11.95
N VAL A 450 30.22 22.81 -12.13
CA VAL A 450 31.04 21.90 -11.34
C VAL A 450 30.96 22.41 -9.91
N LYS A 451 30.21 21.71 -9.06
CA LYS A 451 30.29 21.93 -7.61
C LYS A 451 31.58 21.28 -7.13
N GLU A 452 32.48 22.12 -6.62
CA GLU A 452 33.56 21.71 -5.70
C GLU A 452 32.99 21.11 -4.41
#